data_AF-A0A3B8TPB6-F1
#
_entry.id   AF-A0A3B8TPB6-F1
#
_cell.length_a   1.000
_cell.length_b   1.000
_cell.length_c   1.000
_cell.angle_alpha   90.00
_cell.angle_beta   90.00
_cell.angle_gamma   90.00
#
_symmetry.space_group_name_H-M   'P 1'
#
loop_
_entity.id
_entity.type
_entity.pdbx_description
1 polymer ?
#
loop_
_entity_poly.entity_id
_entity_poly.type
_entity_poly.pdbx_seq_one_letter_code
_entity_poly.pdbx_strand_id
1 'polypeptide(L)'
;MIIEGGSPESRAIASYSYALVQRKRYNDTQGAEGAFVVSTNSSWGIDYGQPASAPMWCAMYDSLGAYGIISAGATINGNVNVDIEGDLPTACGSDYLLSVTNLGRNDIKINGAGYGATTIDLGAYGQETYTLDQPGFFGGEYGGFGGTSGATPHVAGTIALMYSVDCPAYADIALDNPADMALRMKDMLLEGITPNTSLSSNTVTGGRLNMYGAVEAVNAQCPRCSEVPEFFTNIPSINTLQVSFFELEDDQTIGYFIEYRLESDSIWNEFLVTSDDDIRISFLENLFMAGSTYEIRVRTACQNNQNAVSEIRSVTFDPSSIEDNSPLLSLLVSPNPSNGNFTIGLEEEGTFHYTVTDTRGREILSGKLIGRSQIDAFEWSKGMYFLTVFDREEGLRTTLPLIKN
;
A
#
# COMPACT_ATOMS: atom_id res chain seq x y z
N MET A 1 14.87 15.54 20.16
CA MET A 1 16.15 14.99 20.66
C MET A 1 17.27 15.73 19.96
N ILE A 2 18.33 16.14 20.67
CA ILE A 2 19.48 16.82 20.07
C ILE A 2 20.62 15.80 19.98
N ILE A 3 21.18 15.59 18.79
CA ILE A 3 22.33 14.72 18.55
C ILE A 3 23.55 15.62 18.38
N GLU A 4 24.44 15.65 19.38
CA GLU A 4 25.65 16.50 19.39
C GLU A 4 26.91 15.70 19.03
N GLY A 5 27.10 15.47 17.73
CA GLY A 5 28.25 14.73 17.21
C GLY A 5 29.46 15.57 16.83
N GLY A 6 30.20 15.10 15.82
CA GLY A 6 31.43 15.70 15.32
C GLY A 6 32.68 14.90 15.70
N SER A 7 33.84 15.51 15.47
CA SER A 7 35.14 14.93 15.83
C SER A 7 35.34 14.87 17.35
N PRO A 8 36.01 13.83 17.88
CA PRO A 8 36.56 12.65 17.18
C PRO A 8 35.47 11.63 16.77
N GLU A 9 35.80 10.67 15.90
CA GLU A 9 34.87 9.61 15.41
C GLU A 9 34.05 8.95 16.54
N SER A 10 34.66 8.71 17.71
CA SER A 10 33.97 8.12 18.86
C SER A 10 32.78 8.97 19.37
N ARG A 11 32.86 10.31 19.24
CA ARG A 11 31.78 11.22 19.60
C ARG A 11 30.63 11.15 18.59
N ALA A 12 30.95 11.10 17.30
CA ALA A 12 29.96 10.90 16.25
C ALA A 12 29.17 9.60 16.49
N ILE A 13 29.88 8.48 16.72
CA ILE A 13 29.26 7.16 16.98
C ILE A 13 28.41 7.18 18.25
N ALA A 14 28.93 7.72 19.36
CA ALA A 14 28.18 7.79 20.62
C ALA A 14 26.87 8.59 20.48
N SER A 15 26.88 9.64 19.67
CA SER A 15 25.71 10.50 19.45
C SER A 15 24.59 9.77 18.70
N TYR A 16 24.92 9.04 17.63
CA TYR A 16 23.94 8.21 16.92
C TYR A 16 23.49 6.98 17.70
N SER A 17 24.35 6.46 18.57
CA SER A 17 24.04 5.26 19.37
C SER A 17 22.79 5.46 20.22
N TYR A 18 22.55 6.67 20.72
CA TYR A 18 21.33 6.96 21.47
C TYR A 18 20.06 6.83 20.62
N ALA A 19 20.03 7.41 19.41
CA ALA A 19 18.88 7.27 18.49
C ALA A 19 18.60 5.80 18.17
N LEU A 20 19.65 5.03 17.87
CA LEU A 20 19.56 3.60 17.62
C LEU A 20 19.01 2.83 18.82
N VAL A 21 19.51 3.09 20.03
CA VAL A 21 19.05 2.44 21.26
C VAL A 21 17.59 2.75 21.56
N GLN A 22 17.15 3.99 21.34
CA GLN A 22 15.75 4.38 21.53
C GLN A 22 14.82 3.67 20.55
N ARG A 23 15.21 3.57 19.27
CA ARG A 23 14.46 2.85 18.24
C ARG A 23 14.39 1.35 18.50
N LYS A 24 15.51 0.73 18.87
CA LYS A 24 15.57 -0.68 19.28
C LYS A 24 14.62 -0.96 20.43
N ARG A 25 14.72 -0.15 21.49
CA ARG A 25 13.85 -0.26 22.67
C ARG A 25 12.37 -0.13 22.31
N TYR A 26 12.03 0.81 21.43
CA TYR A 26 10.67 0.94 20.93
C TYR A 26 10.19 -0.36 20.26
N ASN A 27 10.98 -0.91 19.34
CA ASN A 27 10.60 -2.12 18.61
C ASN A 27 10.50 -3.33 19.56
N ASP A 28 11.51 -3.54 20.40
CA ASP A 28 11.60 -4.67 21.33
C ASP A 28 10.44 -4.68 22.35
N THR A 29 9.93 -3.51 22.70
CA THR A 29 8.86 -3.33 23.69
C THR A 29 7.50 -3.03 23.08
N GLN A 30 7.37 -3.09 21.74
CA GLN A 30 6.14 -2.75 21.02
C GLN A 30 5.59 -1.37 21.41
N GLY A 31 6.49 -0.39 21.57
CA GLY A 31 6.16 1.00 21.89
C GLY A 31 5.94 1.31 23.37
N ALA A 32 6.08 0.35 24.29
CA ALA A 32 5.93 0.61 25.73
C ALA A 32 7.07 1.47 26.30
N GLU A 33 8.29 1.33 25.75
CA GLU A 33 9.43 2.17 26.10
C GLU A 33 10.19 2.64 24.85
N GLY A 34 11.05 3.64 24.99
CA GLY A 34 11.88 4.12 23.87
C GLY A 34 11.19 5.16 23.00
N ALA A 35 11.68 5.34 21.78
CA ALA A 35 11.10 6.27 20.81
C ALA A 35 11.16 5.71 19.40
N PHE A 36 10.08 5.89 18.63
CA PHE A 36 9.99 5.55 17.22
C PHE A 36 10.80 6.57 16.38
N VAL A 37 12.14 6.49 16.46
CA VAL A 37 13.03 7.36 15.70
C VAL A 37 13.10 6.85 14.26
N VAL A 38 12.81 7.72 13.30
CA VAL A 38 12.83 7.42 11.85
C VAL A 38 13.85 8.26 11.09
N SER A 39 14.28 9.38 11.67
CA SER A 39 15.28 10.24 11.04
C SER A 39 16.26 10.84 12.04
N THR A 40 17.47 11.11 11.56
CA THR A 40 18.50 11.89 12.27
C THR A 40 19.09 12.97 11.39
N ASN A 41 19.59 14.05 12.02
CA ASN A 41 20.16 15.20 11.34
C ASN A 41 21.63 15.42 11.75
N SER A 42 22.50 15.54 10.76
CA SER A 42 23.95 15.72 10.91
C SER A 42 24.36 17.08 10.35
N SER A 43 23.99 18.16 11.04
CA SER A 43 24.43 19.54 10.70
C SER A 43 25.87 19.83 11.18
N TRP A 44 26.75 18.84 11.08
CA TRP A 44 28.14 18.82 11.56
C TRP A 44 28.92 17.75 10.78
N GLY A 45 30.25 17.87 10.77
CA GLY A 45 31.08 17.01 9.95
C GLY A 45 32.58 17.25 10.12
N ILE A 46 33.36 16.67 9.22
CA ILE A 46 34.79 16.94 9.04
C ILE A 46 35.01 17.25 7.56
N ASP A 47 35.24 18.54 7.28
CA ASP A 47 35.66 19.02 5.97
C ASP A 47 36.87 18.22 5.45
N TYR A 48 36.87 17.81 4.17
CA TYR A 48 37.92 17.00 3.54
C TYR A 48 38.12 15.60 4.16
N GLY A 49 37.20 15.19 5.04
CA GLY A 49 37.22 13.88 5.68
C GLY A 49 37.08 12.75 4.66
N GLN A 50 37.84 11.67 4.85
CA GLN A 50 37.83 10.52 3.96
C GLN A 50 37.07 9.36 4.61
N PRO A 51 36.05 8.76 3.96
CA PRO A 51 35.35 7.57 4.46
C PRO A 51 36.29 6.43 4.88
N ALA A 52 37.36 6.21 4.12
CA ALA A 52 38.37 5.19 4.42
C ALA A 52 39.10 5.42 5.76
N SER A 53 39.12 6.66 6.26
CA SER A 53 39.71 7.04 7.54
C SER A 53 38.72 7.03 8.71
N ALA A 54 37.42 6.85 8.44
CA ALA A 54 36.36 6.78 9.45
C ALA A 54 35.32 5.68 9.11
N PRO A 55 35.76 4.41 8.90
CA PRO A 55 34.87 3.35 8.44
C PRO A 55 33.77 3.02 9.44
N MET A 56 34.01 3.21 10.75
CA MET A 56 33.00 2.93 11.78
C MET A 56 31.93 4.02 11.82
N TRP A 57 32.30 5.28 11.57
CA TRP A 57 31.33 6.34 11.34
C TRP A 57 30.42 5.99 10.16
N CYS A 58 30.98 5.70 8.99
CA CYS A 58 30.16 5.41 7.81
C CYS A 58 29.24 4.19 8.03
N ALA A 59 29.76 3.10 8.62
CA ALA A 59 28.97 1.90 8.93
C ALA A 59 27.87 2.14 9.99
N MET A 60 27.94 3.23 10.75
CA MET A 60 26.87 3.58 11.70
C MET A 60 25.56 3.92 10.98
N TYR A 61 25.63 4.50 9.79
CA TYR A 61 24.43 4.82 8.99
C TYR A 61 23.71 3.55 8.54
N ASP A 62 24.44 2.49 8.17
CA ASP A 62 23.84 1.19 7.87
C ASP A 62 23.23 0.54 9.11
N SER A 63 23.89 0.71 10.27
CA SER A 63 23.38 0.23 11.56
C SER A 63 22.09 0.93 11.98
N LEU A 64 21.95 2.23 11.68
CA LEU A 64 20.73 3.01 11.86
C LEU A 64 19.64 2.55 10.87
N GLY A 65 20.02 2.40 9.60
CA GLY A 65 19.17 1.96 8.51
C GLY A 65 18.53 0.60 8.73
N ALA A 66 19.28 -0.36 9.28
CA ALA A 66 18.77 -1.67 9.67
C ALA A 66 17.58 -1.62 10.64
N TYR A 67 17.41 -0.51 11.37
CA TYR A 67 16.29 -0.26 12.28
C TYR A 67 15.33 0.83 11.76
N GLY A 68 15.44 1.18 10.48
CA GLY A 68 14.55 2.10 9.79
C GLY A 68 14.80 3.58 10.06
N ILE A 69 16.04 3.94 10.41
CA ILE A 69 16.44 5.34 10.62
C ILE A 69 17.22 5.84 9.40
N ILE A 70 16.71 6.88 8.75
CA ILE A 70 17.40 7.60 7.67
C ILE A 70 18.13 8.82 8.24
N SER A 71 19.38 9.03 7.85
CA SER A 71 20.16 10.18 8.27
C SER A 71 20.23 11.23 7.17
N ALA A 72 20.06 12.50 7.52
CA ALA A 72 20.43 13.62 6.65
C ALA A 72 21.78 14.19 7.08
N GLY A 73 22.69 14.44 6.15
CA GLY A 73 24.03 14.97 6.38
C GLY A 73 24.29 16.28 5.66
N ALA A 74 24.78 17.28 6.40
CA ALA A 74 25.23 18.55 5.83
C ALA A 74 26.60 18.37 5.18
N THR A 75 26.74 18.80 3.93
CA THR A 75 28.05 18.85 3.28
C THR A 75 28.86 20.07 3.74
N ILE A 76 30.12 20.18 3.31
CA ILE A 76 31.03 21.29 3.61
C ILE A 76 30.45 22.67 3.25
N ASN A 77 30.69 23.67 4.11
CA ASN A 77 30.37 25.09 3.83
C ASN A 77 31.52 25.78 3.07
N GLY A 78 31.89 25.19 1.94
CA GLY A 78 32.91 25.69 1.02
C GLY A 78 32.62 25.26 -0.41
N ASN A 79 33.11 26.01 -1.39
CA ASN A 79 32.93 25.66 -2.81
C ASN A 79 33.85 24.49 -3.21
N VAL A 80 33.51 23.29 -2.76
CA VAL A 80 34.35 22.10 -2.85
C VAL A 80 33.58 20.97 -3.54
N ASN A 81 34.24 20.31 -4.50
CA ASN A 81 33.74 19.09 -5.10
C ASN A 81 34.06 17.89 -4.19
N VAL A 82 33.06 17.42 -3.47
CA VAL A 82 33.16 16.31 -2.50
C VAL A 82 33.45 14.98 -3.20
N ASP A 83 33.07 14.81 -4.47
CA ASP A 83 33.41 13.61 -5.25
C ASP A 83 34.94 13.43 -5.38
N ILE A 84 35.71 14.53 -5.26
CA ILE A 84 37.17 14.54 -5.41
C ILE A 84 37.87 14.70 -4.06
N GLU A 85 37.43 15.70 -3.29
CA GLU A 85 38.14 16.16 -2.09
C GLU A 85 37.67 15.46 -0.80
N GLY A 86 36.51 14.80 -0.85
CA GLY A 86 35.89 14.14 0.30
C GLY A 86 35.23 15.11 1.31
N ASP A 87 34.37 14.54 2.14
CA ASP A 87 33.69 15.19 3.26
C ASP A 87 33.09 14.09 4.15
N LEU A 88 33.13 14.28 5.47
CA LEU A 88 32.38 13.42 6.39
C LEU A 88 31.23 14.20 7.04
N PRO A 89 30.00 13.67 7.02
CA PRO A 89 29.65 12.33 6.58
C PRO A 89 29.30 12.20 5.09
N THR A 90 29.24 13.29 4.31
CA THR A 90 28.52 13.26 3.01
C THR A 90 29.16 12.41 1.90
N ALA A 91 30.42 11.99 2.07
CA ALA A 91 31.05 11.00 1.19
C ALA A 91 30.89 9.53 1.65
N CYS A 92 30.24 9.27 2.79
CA CYS A 92 29.93 7.90 3.21
C CYS A 92 28.87 7.28 2.29
N GLY A 93 29.16 6.13 1.69
CA GLY A 93 28.29 5.46 0.71
C GLY A 93 27.14 4.63 1.30
N SER A 94 26.58 5.02 2.46
CA SER A 94 25.44 4.32 3.05
C SER A 94 24.15 4.69 2.32
N ASP A 95 23.34 3.70 1.95
CA ASP A 95 22.03 3.94 1.34
C ASP A 95 21.05 4.66 2.29
N TYR A 96 21.33 4.64 3.58
CA TYR A 96 20.51 5.28 4.62
C TYR A 96 20.98 6.70 4.98
N LEU A 97 21.92 7.26 4.22
CA LEU A 97 22.36 8.64 4.32
C LEU A 97 21.84 9.45 3.11
N LEU A 98 21.29 10.63 3.40
CA LEU A 98 20.93 11.67 2.43
C LEU A 98 21.87 12.87 2.62
N SER A 99 22.74 13.10 1.64
CA SER A 99 23.71 14.20 1.61
C SER A 99 23.09 15.47 1.01
N VAL A 100 23.20 16.59 1.74
CA VAL A 100 22.44 17.81 1.46
C VAL A 100 23.35 19.01 1.19
N THR A 101 23.16 19.65 0.04
CA THR A 101 23.75 20.98 -0.27
C THR A 101 22.76 22.13 -0.01
N ASN A 102 23.26 23.36 -0.08
CA ASN A 102 22.55 24.57 0.34
C ASN A 102 22.06 25.43 -0.84
N LEU A 103 20.80 25.84 -0.77
CA LEU A 103 20.15 26.78 -1.68
C LEU A 103 19.87 28.13 -1.01
N GLY A 104 19.93 29.18 -1.83
CA GLY A 104 19.44 30.51 -1.50
C GLY A 104 17.94 30.68 -1.75
N ARG A 105 17.34 31.72 -1.16
CA ARG A 105 15.95 32.14 -1.45
C ARG A 105 15.68 32.48 -2.92
N ASN A 106 16.74 32.70 -3.71
CA ASN A 106 16.70 32.90 -5.16
C ASN A 106 16.72 31.59 -5.96
N ASP A 107 16.57 30.45 -5.28
CA ASP A 107 16.53 29.11 -5.86
C ASP A 107 17.81 28.68 -6.59
N ILE A 108 18.95 29.21 -6.15
CA ILE A 108 20.27 28.91 -6.71
C ILE A 108 21.16 28.31 -5.62
N LYS A 109 21.95 27.28 -5.96
CA LYS A 109 22.99 26.72 -5.09
C LYS A 109 23.90 27.82 -4.59
N ILE A 110 24.09 27.88 -3.28
CA ILE A 110 25.05 28.80 -2.69
C ILE A 110 26.45 28.40 -3.15
N ASN A 111 27.21 29.36 -3.67
CA ASN A 111 28.56 29.10 -4.17
C ASN A 111 29.45 28.54 -3.06
N GLY A 112 29.35 29.08 -1.84
CA GLY A 112 30.07 28.59 -0.65
C GLY A 112 29.52 27.31 -0.02
N ALA A 113 28.87 26.43 -0.78
CA ALA A 113 28.39 25.14 -0.29
C ALA A 113 28.95 24.01 -1.16
N GLY A 114 29.29 22.89 -0.53
CA GLY A 114 29.84 21.70 -1.18
C GLY A 114 28.89 21.13 -2.23
N TYR A 115 29.44 20.40 -3.18
CA TYR A 115 28.71 19.76 -4.26
C TYR A 115 29.39 18.46 -4.65
N GLY A 116 28.67 17.59 -5.35
CA GLY A 116 29.17 16.32 -5.85
C GLY A 116 28.09 15.65 -6.68
N ALA A 117 28.38 15.35 -7.94
CA ALA A 117 27.46 14.71 -8.86
C ALA A 117 27.17 13.25 -8.46
N THR A 118 27.99 12.65 -7.58
CA THR A 118 27.83 11.28 -7.10
C THR A 118 27.67 11.16 -5.59
N THR A 119 28.12 12.14 -4.81
CA THR A 119 28.08 12.08 -3.33
C THR A 119 26.96 12.92 -2.70
N ILE A 120 26.46 13.95 -3.37
CA ILE A 120 25.43 14.85 -2.82
C ILE A 120 24.09 14.57 -3.47
N ASP A 121 23.10 14.13 -2.71
CA ASP A 121 21.82 13.67 -3.26
C ASP A 121 20.96 14.83 -3.79
N LEU A 122 20.76 15.87 -2.96
CA LEU A 122 19.83 16.95 -3.25
C LEU A 122 20.23 18.28 -2.58
N GLY A 123 19.58 19.37 -3.01
CA GLY A 123 19.66 20.67 -2.34
C GLY A 123 18.45 20.97 -1.47
N ALA A 124 18.63 21.74 -0.40
CA ALA A 124 17.54 22.32 0.38
C ALA A 124 17.87 23.78 0.77
N TYR A 125 16.84 24.54 1.16
CA TYR A 125 17.02 25.93 1.58
C TYR A 125 17.64 26.02 2.97
N GLY A 126 18.85 26.56 3.03
CA GLY A 126 19.58 26.80 4.28
C GLY A 126 20.29 28.14 4.33
N GLN A 127 20.28 28.93 3.25
CA GLN A 127 20.81 30.29 3.31
C GLN A 127 19.83 31.20 4.05
N GLU A 128 20.33 31.98 5.01
CA GLU A 128 19.52 32.95 5.77
C GLU A 128 18.34 32.33 6.54
N THR A 129 18.41 31.03 6.87
CA THR A 129 17.41 30.37 7.71
C THR A 129 17.48 30.86 9.16
N TYR A 130 16.32 30.87 9.82
CA TYR A 130 16.15 31.32 11.21
C TYR A 130 15.62 30.18 12.07
N THR A 131 16.08 30.08 13.30
CA THR A 131 15.63 29.06 14.26
C THR A 131 15.73 29.60 15.69
N LEU A 132 15.32 28.79 16.67
CA LEU A 132 15.50 29.07 18.09
C LEU A 132 16.99 29.24 18.39
N ASP A 133 17.33 30.31 19.11
CA ASP A 133 18.70 30.59 19.54
C ASP A 133 18.79 30.54 21.07
N GLN A 134 20.01 30.35 21.59
CA GLN A 134 20.24 30.37 23.02
C GLN A 134 20.02 31.79 23.55
N PRO A 135 19.12 31.98 24.54
CA PRO A 135 18.89 33.29 25.13
C PRO A 135 20.21 33.88 25.66
N GLY A 136 20.56 35.09 25.19
CA GLY A 136 21.69 35.86 25.69
C GLY A 136 23.02 35.70 24.94
N PHE A 137 23.12 34.88 23.89
CA PHE A 137 24.35 34.80 23.07
C PHE A 137 24.36 35.86 21.94
N PHE A 138 23.21 36.09 21.28
CA PHE A 138 23.03 37.16 20.28
C PHE A 138 21.81 38.08 20.55
N GLY A 139 21.24 38.02 21.75
CA GLY A 139 20.26 39.02 22.23
C GLY A 139 18.78 38.76 21.91
N GLY A 140 18.40 37.56 21.45
CA GLY A 140 17.00 37.17 21.25
C GLY A 140 16.74 35.67 21.45
N GLU A 141 15.47 35.26 21.43
CA GLU A 141 15.02 33.85 21.48
C GLU A 141 15.14 33.14 20.12
N TYR A 142 15.44 33.89 19.06
CA TYR A 142 15.59 33.43 17.68
C TYR A 142 16.82 34.06 17.04
N GLY A 143 17.49 33.31 16.16
CA GLY A 143 18.71 33.74 15.48
C GLY A 143 18.91 33.06 14.13
N GLY A 144 19.85 33.59 13.35
CA GLY A 144 20.20 33.03 12.05
C GLY A 144 21.03 31.75 12.19
N PHE A 145 20.62 30.68 11.50
CA PHE A 145 21.33 29.40 11.45
C PHE A 145 21.39 28.95 10.00
N GLY A 146 22.44 29.35 9.29
CA GLY A 146 22.54 29.18 7.84
C GLY A 146 23.47 28.07 7.37
N GLY A 147 23.73 28.05 6.06
CA GLY A 147 24.65 27.10 5.43
C GLY A 147 24.00 25.75 5.13
N THR A 148 24.81 24.76 4.78
CA THR A 148 24.39 23.36 4.64
C THR A 148 23.79 22.83 5.94
N SER A 149 24.30 23.31 7.08
CA SER A 149 23.75 23.05 8.41
C SER A 149 22.30 23.50 8.57
N GLY A 150 21.90 24.64 7.97
CA GLY A 150 20.52 25.13 7.94
C GLY A 150 19.63 24.42 6.91
N ALA A 151 20.22 23.89 5.84
CA ALA A 151 19.49 23.15 4.80
C ALA A 151 19.08 21.75 5.25
N THR A 152 20.03 21.00 5.81
CA THR A 152 19.89 19.59 6.23
C THR A 152 18.68 19.27 7.13
N PRO A 153 18.33 20.08 8.15
CA PRO A 153 17.19 19.78 9.02
C PRO A 153 15.84 19.82 8.29
N HIS A 154 15.72 20.53 7.16
CA HIS A 154 14.51 20.48 6.34
C HIS A 154 14.30 19.10 5.71
N VAL A 155 15.39 18.44 5.29
CA VAL A 155 15.35 17.07 4.76
C VAL A 155 15.01 16.08 5.89
N ALA A 156 15.72 16.16 7.03
CA ALA A 156 15.44 15.29 8.18
C ALA A 156 13.99 15.42 8.70
N GLY A 157 13.47 16.65 8.73
CA GLY A 157 12.09 16.94 9.11
C GLY A 157 11.07 16.44 8.09
N THR A 158 11.39 16.52 6.79
CA THR A 158 10.53 15.97 5.74
C THR A 158 10.40 14.45 5.86
N ILE A 159 11.49 13.73 6.14
CA ILE A 159 11.44 12.29 6.40
C ILE A 159 10.48 12.00 7.57
N ALA A 160 10.59 12.74 8.68
CA ALA A 160 9.69 12.56 9.81
C ALA A 160 8.22 12.85 9.45
N LEU A 161 7.96 13.87 8.63
CA LEU A 161 6.62 14.20 8.15
C LEU A 161 6.04 13.08 7.26
N MET A 162 6.86 12.47 6.41
CA MET A 162 6.44 11.34 5.56
C MET A 162 5.94 10.15 6.39
N TYR A 163 6.58 9.86 7.52
CA TYR A 163 6.10 8.83 8.46
C TYR A 163 4.82 9.19 9.22
N SER A 164 4.34 10.44 9.14
CA SER A 164 3.05 10.86 9.72
C SER A 164 1.86 10.73 8.77
N VAL A 165 2.12 10.35 7.51
CA VAL A 165 1.05 10.08 6.53
C VAL A 165 0.24 8.88 7.01
N ASP A 166 -1.09 9.00 6.95
CA ASP A 166 -2.01 7.94 7.36
C ASP A 166 -2.00 6.80 6.33
N CYS A 167 -1.11 5.85 6.54
CA CYS A 167 -0.96 4.65 5.73
C CYS A 167 -0.70 3.43 6.64
N PRO A 168 -1.77 2.74 7.10
CA PRO A 168 -1.64 1.57 7.97
C PRO A 168 -0.68 0.50 7.42
N ALA A 169 -0.70 0.24 6.12
CA ALA A 169 0.21 -0.73 5.51
C ALA A 169 1.69 -0.37 5.69
N TYR A 170 2.05 0.89 5.50
CA TYR A 170 3.42 1.35 5.73
C TYR A 170 3.77 1.44 7.22
N ALA A 171 2.80 1.70 8.09
CA ALA A 171 3.02 1.64 9.54
C ALA A 171 3.42 0.23 9.99
N ASP A 172 2.76 -0.81 9.46
CA ASP A 172 3.07 -2.21 9.77
C ASP A 172 4.42 -2.63 9.19
N ILE A 173 4.72 -2.29 7.93
CA ILE A 173 6.04 -2.54 7.33
C ILE A 173 7.15 -1.80 8.10
N ALA A 174 6.89 -0.59 8.60
CA ALA A 174 7.86 0.16 9.42
C ALA A 174 8.18 -0.52 10.77
N LEU A 175 7.37 -1.47 11.23
CA LEU A 175 7.61 -2.29 12.42
C LEU A 175 8.25 -3.63 12.05
N ASP A 176 7.71 -4.31 11.03
CA ASP A 176 8.10 -5.68 10.65
C ASP A 176 9.38 -5.72 9.80
N ASN A 177 9.52 -4.78 8.86
CA ASN A 177 10.68 -4.65 7.98
C ASN A 177 11.16 -3.19 7.90
N PRO A 178 11.68 -2.65 9.02
CA PRO A 178 11.99 -1.23 9.13
C PRO A 178 13.06 -0.76 8.13
N ALA A 179 14.01 -1.63 7.77
CA ALA A 179 15.08 -1.33 6.84
C ALA A 179 14.57 -1.11 5.40
N ASP A 180 13.67 -1.97 4.93
CA ASP A 180 13.02 -1.82 3.62
C ASP A 180 12.15 -0.56 3.59
N MET A 181 11.39 -0.31 4.66
CA MET A 181 10.55 0.88 4.76
C MET A 181 11.36 2.18 4.70
N ALA A 182 12.53 2.23 5.35
CA ALA A 182 13.40 3.40 5.28
C ALA A 182 13.94 3.65 3.86
N LEU A 183 14.30 2.60 3.11
CA LEU A 183 14.71 2.76 1.71
C LEU A 183 13.55 3.27 0.84
N ARG A 184 12.35 2.70 1.01
CA ARG A 184 11.14 3.20 0.32
C ARG A 184 10.85 4.66 0.63
N MET A 185 10.98 5.07 1.91
CA MET A 185 10.79 6.46 2.32
C MET A 185 11.87 7.39 1.73
N LYS A 186 13.12 6.93 1.60
CA LYS A 186 14.15 7.66 0.87
C LYS A 186 13.77 7.81 -0.61
N ASP A 187 13.35 6.73 -1.26
CA ASP A 187 13.01 6.74 -2.68
C ASP A 187 11.82 7.67 -2.96
N MET A 188 10.76 7.61 -2.16
CA MET A 188 9.60 8.52 -2.27
C MET A 188 9.99 9.98 -2.02
N LEU A 189 10.95 10.26 -1.12
CA LEU A 189 11.47 11.61 -0.90
C LEU A 189 12.18 12.13 -2.15
N LEU A 190 13.02 11.28 -2.77
CA LEU A 190 13.79 11.61 -3.97
C LEU A 190 12.90 11.68 -5.22
N GLU A 191 11.82 10.90 -5.31
CA GLU A 191 10.82 11.01 -6.38
C GLU A 191 10.05 12.34 -6.29
N GLY A 192 9.76 12.79 -5.06
CA GLY A 192 9.01 14.01 -4.80
C GLY A 192 9.77 15.32 -5.05
N ILE A 193 11.07 15.29 -5.36
CA ILE A 193 11.90 16.49 -5.53
C ILE A 193 11.45 17.37 -6.70
N THR A 194 11.74 18.67 -6.61
CA THR A 194 11.58 19.59 -7.75
C THR A 194 12.90 19.76 -8.48
N PRO A 195 12.98 19.54 -9.81
CA PRO A 195 14.20 19.81 -10.57
C PRO A 195 14.71 21.25 -10.39
N ASN A 196 16.03 21.43 -10.27
CA ASN A 196 16.65 22.73 -10.10
C ASN A 196 17.89 22.83 -10.99
N THR A 197 17.89 23.79 -11.92
CA THR A 197 18.96 23.91 -12.93
C THR A 197 20.35 24.15 -12.32
N SER A 198 20.44 24.85 -11.19
CA SER A 198 21.71 25.08 -10.49
C SER A 198 22.28 23.83 -9.81
N LEU A 199 21.48 22.76 -9.68
CA LEU A 199 21.87 21.49 -9.06
C LEU A 199 22.14 20.36 -10.07
N SER A 200 21.69 20.52 -11.33
CA SER A 200 21.75 19.51 -12.41
C SER A 200 23.10 18.82 -12.69
N SER A 201 24.21 19.46 -12.33
CA SER A 201 25.58 18.90 -12.46
C SER A 201 26.35 18.89 -11.14
N ASN A 202 25.68 19.25 -10.05
CA ASN A 202 26.26 19.45 -8.73
C ASN A 202 25.73 18.45 -7.68
N THR A 203 24.71 17.66 -8.03
CA THR A 203 24.04 16.68 -7.15
C THR A 203 23.55 15.50 -7.98
N VAL A 204 23.29 14.36 -7.33
CA VAL A 204 22.79 13.13 -7.95
C VAL A 204 21.43 13.35 -8.61
N THR A 205 20.47 13.94 -7.88
CA THR A 205 19.11 14.15 -8.40
C THR A 205 18.98 15.35 -9.33
N GLY A 206 19.89 16.32 -9.22
CA GLY A 206 19.77 17.59 -9.90
C GLY A 206 18.58 18.44 -9.42
N GLY A 207 18.02 18.16 -8.24
CA GLY A 207 16.84 18.85 -7.74
C GLY A 207 16.88 19.22 -6.27
N ARG A 208 15.89 20.03 -5.90
CA ARG A 208 15.69 20.56 -4.56
C ARG A 208 14.61 19.77 -3.82
N LEU A 209 14.74 19.71 -2.51
CA LEU A 209 13.70 19.21 -1.61
C LEU A 209 12.36 19.88 -1.92
N ASN A 210 11.31 19.07 -2.07
CA ASN A 210 9.93 19.51 -2.12
C ASN A 210 9.11 18.63 -1.15
N MET A 211 8.83 19.19 0.02
CA MET A 211 8.15 18.48 1.10
C MET A 211 6.74 18.03 0.72
N TYR A 212 6.01 18.85 -0.04
CA TYR A 212 4.68 18.47 -0.55
C TYR A 212 4.79 17.29 -1.51
N GLY A 213 5.71 17.36 -2.48
CA GLY A 213 5.94 16.26 -3.43
C GLY A 213 6.32 14.95 -2.74
N ALA A 214 7.17 15.01 -1.71
CA ALA A 214 7.54 13.84 -0.93
C ALA A 214 6.35 13.20 -0.18
N VAL A 215 5.49 14.01 0.44
CA VAL A 215 4.27 13.53 1.12
C VAL A 215 3.27 12.95 0.11
N GLU A 216 3.10 13.59 -1.04
CA GLU A 216 2.20 13.09 -2.09
C GLU A 216 2.70 11.77 -2.68
N ALA A 217 4.01 11.57 -2.81
CA ALA A 217 4.58 10.28 -3.20
C ALA A 217 4.19 9.17 -2.22
N VAL A 218 4.25 9.43 -0.91
CA VAL A 218 3.76 8.47 0.11
C VAL A 218 2.27 8.20 -0.04
N ASN A 219 1.45 9.24 -0.19
CA ASN A 219 0.00 9.12 -0.36
C ASN A 219 -0.41 8.34 -1.61
N ALA A 220 0.33 8.52 -2.71
CA ALA A 220 0.05 7.90 -4.00
C ALA A 220 0.46 6.43 -4.02
N GLN A 221 1.54 6.09 -3.33
CA GLN A 221 2.08 4.72 -3.29
C GLN A 221 1.56 3.91 -2.10
N CYS A 222 0.92 4.55 -1.12
CA CYS A 222 0.30 3.85 0.01
C CYS A 222 -0.70 2.79 -0.50
N PRO A 223 -0.48 1.50 -0.20
CA PRO A 223 -1.46 0.47 -0.51
C PRO A 223 -2.74 0.79 0.26
N ARG A 224 -3.84 0.98 -0.48
CA ARG A 224 -5.16 1.15 0.10
C ARG A 224 -5.98 -0.08 -0.20
N CYS A 225 -6.59 -0.65 0.83
CA CYS A 225 -7.74 -1.52 0.69
C CYS A 225 -8.90 -0.68 0.14
N SER A 226 -8.91 -0.43 -1.16
CA SER A 226 -9.88 0.46 -1.82
C SER A 226 -10.81 -0.27 -2.77
N GLU A 227 -10.48 -1.49 -3.16
CA GLU A 227 -11.30 -2.26 -4.08
C GLU A 227 -12.18 -3.26 -3.32
N VAL A 228 -13.44 -3.26 -3.71
CA VAL A 228 -14.45 -4.24 -3.31
C VAL A 228 -15.03 -4.79 -4.59
N PRO A 229 -15.21 -6.11 -4.69
CA PRO A 229 -15.71 -6.67 -5.92
C PRO A 229 -17.17 -6.27 -6.09
N GLU A 230 -17.55 -5.92 -7.31
CA GLU A 230 -18.98 -5.84 -7.62
C GLU A 230 -19.60 -7.22 -7.41
N PHE A 231 -20.74 -7.25 -6.73
CA PHE A 231 -21.41 -8.49 -6.36
C PHE A 231 -22.83 -8.53 -6.91
N PHE A 232 -23.24 -9.76 -7.21
CA PHE A 232 -24.54 -10.10 -7.75
C PHE A 232 -25.29 -10.99 -6.76
N THR A 233 -26.61 -10.86 -6.75
CA THR A 233 -27.50 -11.60 -5.86
C THR A 233 -28.54 -12.33 -6.69
N ASN A 234 -28.82 -13.59 -6.34
CA ASN A 234 -29.89 -14.39 -6.93
C ASN A 234 -30.66 -15.12 -5.81
N ILE A 235 -31.97 -15.28 -5.96
CA ILE A 235 -32.84 -15.92 -4.96
C ILE A 235 -33.27 -17.30 -5.48
N PRO A 236 -32.46 -18.37 -5.29
CA PRO A 236 -32.80 -19.71 -5.77
C PRO A 236 -33.99 -20.32 -5.03
N SER A 237 -34.26 -19.89 -3.80
CA SER A 237 -35.44 -20.30 -3.04
C SER A 237 -35.90 -19.21 -2.08
N ILE A 238 -37.14 -19.35 -1.60
CA ILE A 238 -37.81 -18.54 -0.57
C ILE A 238 -36.95 -18.25 0.69
N ASN A 239 -35.90 -19.02 0.96
CA ASN A 239 -35.08 -18.88 2.16
C ASN A 239 -33.57 -18.94 1.90
N THR A 240 -33.13 -18.87 0.65
CA THR A 240 -31.73 -18.99 0.27
C THR A 240 -31.33 -17.84 -0.64
N LEU A 241 -30.22 -17.19 -0.32
CA LEU A 241 -29.57 -16.21 -1.18
C LEU A 241 -28.32 -16.82 -1.79
N GLN A 242 -28.16 -16.66 -3.10
CA GLN A 242 -26.88 -16.83 -3.76
C GLN A 242 -26.23 -15.45 -3.90
N VAL A 243 -25.00 -15.31 -3.42
CA VAL A 243 -24.16 -14.14 -3.65
C VAL A 243 -22.96 -14.58 -4.47
N SER A 244 -22.66 -13.85 -5.54
CA SER A 244 -21.51 -14.13 -6.41
C SER A 244 -20.74 -12.87 -6.77
N PHE A 245 -19.42 -12.95 -6.80
CA PHE A 245 -18.55 -11.85 -7.19
C PHE A 245 -17.20 -12.37 -7.69
N PHE A 246 -16.47 -11.55 -8.44
CA PHE A 246 -15.14 -11.92 -8.95
C PHE A 246 -14.07 -11.55 -7.93
N GLU A 247 -13.04 -12.39 -7.84
CA GLU A 247 -11.86 -12.05 -7.04
C GLU A 247 -11.18 -10.79 -7.60
N LEU A 248 -10.72 -9.95 -6.68
CA LEU A 248 -9.93 -8.77 -7.03
C LEU A 248 -8.50 -9.23 -7.31
N GLU A 249 -7.91 -8.67 -8.36
CA GLU A 249 -6.50 -8.90 -8.69
C GLU A 249 -5.61 -7.98 -7.84
N ASP A 250 -5.74 -8.03 -6.51
CA ASP A 250 -5.01 -7.22 -5.54
C ASP A 250 -4.26 -8.09 -4.52
N ASP A 251 -2.97 -7.81 -4.30
CA ASP A 251 -2.08 -8.58 -3.43
C ASP A 251 -2.30 -8.31 -1.93
N GLN A 252 -3.08 -7.26 -1.61
CA GLN A 252 -3.43 -6.92 -0.24
C GLN A 252 -4.65 -7.69 0.27
N THR A 253 -5.45 -8.28 -0.60
CA THR A 253 -6.68 -8.98 -0.18
C THR A 253 -6.36 -10.34 0.44
N ILE A 254 -6.81 -10.56 1.67
CA ILE A 254 -6.62 -11.83 2.40
C ILE A 254 -7.94 -12.60 2.61
N GLY A 255 -9.08 -11.99 2.28
CA GLY A 255 -10.36 -12.69 2.30
C GLY A 255 -11.56 -11.77 2.08
N TYR A 256 -12.73 -12.39 1.98
CA TYR A 256 -14.00 -11.71 1.78
C TYR A 256 -15.05 -12.18 2.79
N PHE A 257 -15.89 -11.24 3.22
CA PHE A 257 -17.04 -11.50 4.07
C PHE A 257 -18.30 -11.03 3.35
N ILE A 258 -19.31 -11.89 3.27
CA ILE A 258 -20.66 -11.49 2.88
C ILE A 258 -21.37 -11.06 4.16
N GLU A 259 -21.79 -9.81 4.21
CA GLU A 259 -22.51 -9.25 5.35
C GLU A 259 -23.97 -9.04 4.97
N TYR A 260 -24.88 -9.47 5.85
CA TYR A 260 -26.32 -9.31 5.65
C TYR A 260 -27.06 -8.94 6.94
N ARG A 261 -28.16 -8.20 6.80
CA ARG A 261 -29.07 -7.86 7.89
C ARG A 261 -30.50 -7.68 7.40
N LEU A 262 -31.48 -7.83 8.29
CA LEU A 262 -32.86 -7.45 7.98
C LEU A 262 -32.92 -5.92 7.79
N GLU A 263 -33.73 -5.44 6.86
CA GLU A 263 -33.90 -4.00 6.64
C GLU A 263 -34.28 -3.30 7.96
N SER A 264 -33.56 -2.24 8.30
CA SER A 264 -33.66 -1.47 9.56
C SER A 264 -32.94 -2.05 10.79
N ASP A 265 -32.32 -3.24 10.73
CA ASP A 265 -31.49 -3.74 11.82
C ASP A 265 -30.16 -2.99 11.91
N SER A 266 -29.61 -2.88 13.12
CA SER A 266 -28.31 -2.22 13.35
C SER A 266 -27.11 -3.16 13.30
N ILE A 267 -27.34 -4.47 13.38
CA ILE A 267 -26.30 -5.49 13.48
C ILE A 267 -26.20 -6.25 12.16
N TRP A 268 -24.99 -6.35 11.61
CA TRP A 268 -24.68 -7.18 10.45
C TRP A 268 -24.32 -8.59 10.91
N ASN A 269 -24.91 -9.59 10.26
CA ASN A 269 -24.42 -10.97 10.31
C ASN A 269 -23.34 -11.11 9.22
N GLU A 270 -22.32 -11.91 9.48
CA GLU A 270 -21.22 -12.12 8.54
C GLU A 270 -21.07 -13.59 8.17
N PHE A 271 -20.71 -13.82 6.92
CA PHE A 271 -20.41 -15.13 6.36
C PHE A 271 -19.04 -15.07 5.67
N LEU A 272 -18.09 -15.87 6.16
CA LEU A 272 -16.75 -15.95 5.57
C LEU A 272 -16.79 -16.73 4.26
N VAL A 273 -16.27 -16.13 3.21
CA VAL A 273 -16.10 -16.78 1.90
C VAL A 273 -14.81 -17.58 1.90
N THR A 274 -14.88 -18.86 1.52
CA THR A 274 -13.75 -19.82 1.64
C THR A 274 -13.39 -20.55 0.34
N SER A 275 -14.03 -20.23 -0.80
CA SER A 275 -13.70 -20.85 -2.09
C SER A 275 -12.44 -20.22 -2.71
N ASP A 276 -11.67 -21.01 -3.47
CA ASP A 276 -10.39 -20.62 -4.11
C ASP A 276 -10.50 -20.39 -5.64
N ASP A 277 -11.72 -20.23 -6.16
CA ASP A 277 -11.99 -19.98 -7.58
C ASP A 277 -12.06 -18.49 -7.93
N ASP A 278 -11.61 -18.10 -9.13
CA ASP A 278 -11.64 -16.72 -9.65
C ASP A 278 -13.02 -16.02 -9.55
N ILE A 279 -14.09 -16.81 -9.47
CA ILE A 279 -15.43 -16.35 -9.07
C ILE A 279 -15.78 -16.97 -7.71
N ARG A 280 -16.09 -16.11 -6.74
CA ARG A 280 -16.58 -16.53 -5.43
C ARG A 280 -18.08 -16.65 -5.49
N ILE A 281 -18.62 -17.82 -5.13
CA ILE A 281 -20.06 -18.10 -5.09
C ILE A 281 -20.41 -18.68 -3.74
N SER A 282 -21.42 -18.13 -3.08
CA SER A 282 -21.84 -18.57 -1.75
C SER A 282 -23.35 -18.64 -1.65
N PHE A 283 -23.83 -19.76 -1.11
CA PHE A 283 -25.24 -20.00 -0.83
C PHE A 283 -25.50 -19.85 0.66
N LEU A 284 -26.26 -18.81 1.02
CA LEU A 284 -26.69 -18.52 2.37
C LEU A 284 -28.04 -19.21 2.61
N GLU A 285 -27.99 -20.51 2.91
CA GLU A 285 -29.16 -21.39 2.97
C GLU A 285 -29.94 -21.26 4.29
N ASN A 286 -31.28 -21.23 4.19
CA ASN A 286 -32.21 -21.23 5.33
C ASN A 286 -32.06 -20.05 6.30
N LEU A 287 -31.50 -18.93 5.83
CA LEU A 287 -31.28 -17.73 6.66
C LEU A 287 -32.35 -16.66 6.47
N PHE A 288 -33.13 -16.74 5.38
CA PHE A 288 -34.02 -15.66 4.97
C PHE A 288 -35.50 -16.03 5.12
N MET A 289 -36.32 -15.01 5.35
CA MET A 289 -37.77 -15.14 5.57
C MET A 289 -38.54 -14.57 4.39
N ALA A 290 -39.56 -15.29 3.95
CA ALA A 290 -40.48 -14.84 2.92
C ALA A 290 -41.18 -13.53 3.33
N GLY A 291 -41.38 -12.64 2.37
CA GLY A 291 -41.98 -11.32 2.53
C GLY A 291 -41.09 -10.29 3.24
N SER A 292 -39.81 -10.60 3.46
CA SER A 292 -38.86 -9.71 4.14
C SER A 292 -37.81 -9.16 3.18
N THR A 293 -37.34 -7.94 3.45
CA THR A 293 -36.23 -7.30 2.74
C THR A 293 -34.96 -7.37 3.59
N TYR A 294 -33.86 -7.75 2.99
CA TYR A 294 -32.53 -7.79 3.59
C TYR A 294 -31.59 -6.84 2.87
N GLU A 295 -30.69 -6.22 3.62
CA GLU A 295 -29.57 -5.45 3.09
C GLU A 295 -28.33 -6.34 3.07
N ILE A 296 -27.63 -6.35 1.93
CA ILE A 296 -26.46 -7.18 1.66
C ILE A 296 -25.29 -6.28 1.25
N ARG A 297 -24.07 -6.60 1.69
CA ARG A 297 -22.83 -6.02 1.18
C ARG A 297 -21.68 -7.02 1.26
N VAL A 298 -20.62 -6.79 0.50
CA VAL A 298 -19.37 -7.54 0.59
C VAL A 298 -18.32 -6.67 1.27
N ARG A 299 -17.61 -7.24 2.25
CA ARG A 299 -16.44 -6.63 2.88
C ARG A 299 -15.18 -7.37 2.44
N THR A 300 -14.24 -6.66 1.85
CA THR A 300 -12.88 -7.14 1.61
C THR A 300 -12.08 -6.97 2.89
N ALA A 301 -11.47 -8.06 3.36
CA ALA A 301 -10.46 -8.01 4.41
C ALA A 301 -9.08 -7.99 3.76
N CYS A 302 -8.31 -6.97 4.10
CA CYS A 302 -6.97 -6.78 3.57
C CYS A 302 -5.93 -7.06 4.65
N GLN A 303 -4.67 -7.18 4.23
CA GLN A 303 -3.53 -7.12 5.13
C GLN A 303 -3.60 -5.86 6.01
N ASN A 304 -2.89 -5.86 7.14
CA ASN A 304 -2.75 -4.68 8.02
C ASN A 304 -4.09 -4.22 8.65
N ASN A 305 -5.02 -5.16 8.87
CA ASN A 305 -6.36 -4.94 9.44
C ASN A 305 -7.22 -3.90 8.70
N GLN A 306 -6.86 -3.54 7.46
CA GLN A 306 -7.69 -2.70 6.63
C GLN A 306 -8.90 -3.47 6.11
N ASN A 307 -9.99 -2.76 5.87
CA ASN A 307 -11.18 -3.32 5.26
C ASN A 307 -11.79 -2.32 4.29
N ALA A 308 -12.39 -2.84 3.22
CA ALA A 308 -13.19 -2.09 2.28
C ALA A 308 -14.60 -2.69 2.23
N VAL A 309 -15.64 -1.88 2.11
CA VAL A 309 -17.04 -2.34 2.06
C VAL A 309 -17.71 -1.87 0.78
N SER A 310 -18.47 -2.76 0.14
CA SER A 310 -19.27 -2.43 -1.04
C SER A 310 -20.45 -1.53 -0.70
N GLU A 311 -21.06 -0.96 -1.74
CA GLU A 311 -22.41 -0.39 -1.66
C GLU A 311 -23.40 -1.45 -1.14
N ILE A 312 -24.45 -0.97 -0.46
CA ILE A 312 -25.50 -1.82 0.10
C ILE A 312 -26.52 -2.14 -0.99
N ARG A 313 -26.85 -3.43 -1.15
CA ARG A 313 -27.92 -3.91 -2.04
C ARG A 313 -29.09 -4.45 -1.21
N SER A 314 -30.29 -3.97 -1.48
CA SER A 314 -31.52 -4.49 -0.86
C SER A 314 -32.10 -5.64 -1.69
N VAL A 315 -32.44 -6.75 -1.03
CA VAL A 315 -33.00 -7.97 -1.64
C VAL A 315 -34.27 -8.36 -0.90
N THR A 316 -35.40 -8.45 -1.63
CA THR A 316 -36.71 -8.83 -1.06
C THR A 316 -37.08 -10.26 -1.44
N PHE A 317 -37.38 -11.09 -0.44
CA PHE A 317 -37.75 -12.49 -0.61
C PHE A 317 -39.27 -12.64 -0.76
N ASP A 318 -39.89 -12.20 -1.85
CA ASP A 318 -41.31 -12.47 -2.14
C ASP A 318 -41.48 -13.88 -2.75
N PRO A 319 -42.57 -14.62 -2.49
CA PRO A 319 -42.91 -15.83 -3.25
C PRO A 319 -42.98 -15.64 -4.78
N SER A 320 -43.10 -14.40 -5.27
CA SER A 320 -42.99 -14.01 -6.69
C SER A 320 -41.59 -13.53 -7.12
N SER A 321 -40.64 -13.36 -6.20
CA SER A 321 -39.26 -12.91 -6.45
C SER A 321 -38.33 -14.00 -7.03
N ILE A 322 -38.88 -15.11 -7.52
CA ILE A 322 -38.10 -15.98 -8.42
C ILE A 322 -37.93 -15.14 -9.68
N GLU A 323 -36.78 -14.46 -9.81
CA GLU A 323 -36.52 -13.60 -10.95
C GLU A 323 -36.67 -14.41 -12.24
N ASP A 324 -37.69 -14.04 -13.03
CA ASP A 324 -37.88 -14.54 -14.38
C ASP A 324 -36.85 -13.81 -15.27
N ASN A 325 -35.68 -14.43 -15.40
CA ASN A 325 -34.53 -13.94 -16.15
C ASN A 325 -34.94 -13.48 -17.56
N SER A 326 -34.92 -12.16 -17.80
CA SER A 326 -35.12 -11.56 -19.13
C SER A 326 -33.79 -11.42 -19.89
N PRO A 327 -33.84 -11.22 -21.21
CA PRO A 327 -33.70 -12.23 -22.27
C PRO A 327 -32.24 -12.64 -22.58
N LEU A 328 -32.01 -13.95 -22.47
CA LEU A 328 -31.22 -14.83 -23.34
C LEU A 328 -30.02 -14.21 -24.11
N LEU A 329 -28.83 -14.34 -23.53
CA LEU A 329 -27.78 -15.04 -24.25
C LEU A 329 -28.35 -16.39 -24.71
N SER A 330 -28.22 -16.72 -25.98
CA SER A 330 -28.60 -18.01 -26.57
C SER A 330 -27.68 -19.12 -26.05
N LEU A 331 -27.85 -19.47 -24.78
CA LEU A 331 -27.16 -20.60 -24.15
C LEU A 331 -27.63 -21.89 -24.84
N LEU A 332 -26.71 -22.51 -25.55
CA LEU A 332 -26.87 -23.77 -26.24
C LEU A 332 -26.53 -24.89 -25.27
N VAL A 333 -27.49 -25.77 -24.99
CA VAL A 333 -27.27 -27.03 -24.27
C VAL A 333 -27.68 -28.20 -25.15
N SER A 334 -26.75 -29.11 -25.43
CA SER A 334 -27.02 -30.30 -26.25
C SER A 334 -26.14 -31.49 -25.90
N PRO A 335 -26.67 -32.74 -25.89
CA PRO A 335 -28.08 -33.06 -25.92
C PRO A 335 -28.74 -32.66 -24.58
N ASN A 336 -30.01 -32.25 -24.62
CA ASN A 336 -30.81 -32.03 -23.43
C ASN A 336 -32.27 -32.46 -23.73
N PRO A 337 -32.76 -33.58 -23.16
CA PRO A 337 -32.14 -34.42 -22.12
C PRO A 337 -30.86 -35.17 -22.54
N SER A 338 -30.03 -35.56 -21.57
CA SER A 338 -28.78 -36.35 -21.76
C SER A 338 -28.67 -37.54 -20.81
N ASN A 339 -27.91 -38.56 -21.20
CA ASN A 339 -27.54 -39.69 -20.34
C ASN A 339 -26.29 -39.43 -19.48
N GLY A 340 -25.72 -38.22 -19.49
CA GLY A 340 -24.59 -37.86 -18.64
C GLY A 340 -23.50 -37.02 -19.30
N ASN A 341 -23.66 -36.59 -20.56
CA ASN A 341 -22.73 -35.64 -21.18
C ASN A 341 -23.52 -34.48 -21.79
N PHE A 342 -23.27 -33.26 -21.34
CA PHE A 342 -23.88 -32.05 -21.89
C PHE A 342 -22.81 -31.20 -22.54
N THR A 343 -23.05 -30.72 -23.76
CA THR A 343 -22.27 -29.63 -24.36
C THR A 343 -23.01 -28.34 -24.07
N ILE A 344 -22.32 -27.39 -23.45
CA ILE A 344 -22.82 -26.04 -23.14
C ILE A 344 -22.04 -25.01 -23.95
N GLY A 345 -22.66 -23.90 -24.33
CA GLY A 345 -22.00 -22.83 -25.06
C GLY A 345 -22.90 -21.61 -25.26
N LEU A 346 -22.31 -20.47 -25.56
CA LEU A 346 -23.03 -19.24 -25.87
C LEU A 346 -22.79 -18.85 -27.33
N GLU A 347 -23.70 -18.09 -27.94
CA GLU A 347 -23.48 -17.55 -29.30
C GLU A 347 -22.52 -16.34 -29.32
N GLU A 348 -22.37 -15.64 -28.19
CA GLU A 348 -21.34 -14.59 -28.05
C GLU A 348 -19.97 -15.17 -27.75
N GLU A 349 -18.94 -14.54 -28.33
CA GLU A 349 -17.56 -14.83 -27.99
C GLU A 349 -17.19 -14.13 -26.67
N GLY A 350 -16.63 -14.89 -25.73
CA GLY A 350 -16.24 -14.37 -24.42
C GLY A 350 -15.80 -15.47 -23.47
N THR A 351 -15.33 -15.07 -22.29
CA THR A 351 -15.07 -15.97 -21.17
C THR A 351 -16.15 -15.75 -20.12
N PHE A 352 -16.97 -16.77 -19.90
CA PHE A 352 -18.08 -16.75 -18.95
C PHE A 352 -17.80 -17.74 -17.83
N HIS A 353 -18.54 -17.64 -16.73
CA HIS A 353 -18.51 -18.61 -15.65
C HIS A 353 -19.88 -19.29 -15.54
N TYR A 354 -19.94 -20.54 -15.11
CA TYR A 354 -21.20 -21.23 -14.91
C TYR A 354 -21.22 -22.02 -13.61
N THR A 355 -22.42 -22.20 -13.07
CA THR A 355 -22.70 -23.16 -12.00
C THR A 355 -23.84 -24.09 -12.40
N VAL A 356 -23.82 -25.29 -11.86
CA VAL A 356 -24.92 -26.25 -11.95
C VAL A 356 -25.42 -26.56 -10.56
N THR A 357 -26.72 -26.37 -10.33
CA THR A 357 -27.37 -26.66 -9.05
C THR A 357 -28.42 -27.76 -9.19
N ASP A 358 -28.71 -28.48 -8.10
CA ASP A 358 -29.84 -29.41 -8.04
C ASP A 358 -31.18 -28.66 -7.83
N THR A 359 -32.32 -29.38 -7.82
CA THR A 359 -33.64 -28.79 -7.60
C THR A 359 -33.86 -28.16 -6.22
N ARG A 360 -32.89 -28.30 -5.31
CA ARG A 360 -32.88 -27.65 -3.99
C ARG A 360 -31.92 -26.47 -3.95
N GLY A 361 -31.31 -26.09 -5.07
CA GLY A 361 -30.36 -24.98 -5.18
C GLY A 361 -28.94 -25.32 -4.73
N ARG A 362 -28.63 -26.59 -4.44
CA ARG A 362 -27.28 -26.98 -3.99
C ARG A 362 -26.34 -27.09 -5.17
N GLU A 363 -25.17 -26.46 -5.09
CA GLU A 363 -24.14 -26.54 -6.12
C GLU A 363 -23.63 -27.99 -6.30
N ILE A 364 -23.56 -28.41 -7.56
CA ILE A 364 -23.05 -29.71 -8.00
C ILE A 364 -21.74 -29.56 -8.75
N LEU A 365 -21.62 -28.47 -9.54
CA LEU A 365 -20.46 -28.19 -10.38
C LEU A 365 -20.38 -26.69 -10.66
N SER A 366 -19.17 -26.16 -10.79
CA SER A 366 -18.90 -24.82 -11.31
C SER A 366 -17.70 -24.84 -12.25
N GLY A 367 -17.56 -23.84 -13.11
CA GLY A 367 -16.43 -23.76 -14.05
C GLY A 367 -16.47 -22.57 -15.01
N LYS A 368 -15.47 -22.52 -15.89
CA LYS A 368 -15.37 -21.53 -16.96
C LYS A 368 -15.97 -22.04 -18.26
N LEU A 369 -16.68 -21.17 -18.96
CA LEU A 369 -17.22 -21.40 -20.29
C LEU A 369 -16.49 -20.50 -21.30
N ILE A 370 -15.65 -21.12 -22.13
CA ILE A 370 -14.95 -20.46 -23.24
C ILE A 370 -15.46 -21.09 -24.53
N GLY A 371 -16.31 -20.37 -25.27
CA GLY A 371 -16.99 -20.90 -26.45
C GLY A 371 -17.92 -22.07 -26.11
N ARG A 372 -17.49 -23.32 -26.39
CA ARG A 372 -18.22 -24.55 -26.06
C ARG A 372 -17.45 -25.40 -25.06
N SER A 373 -18.12 -25.86 -24.01
CA SER A 373 -17.55 -26.72 -22.96
C SER A 373 -18.41 -27.97 -22.74
N GLN A 374 -17.80 -29.04 -22.22
CA GLN A 374 -18.52 -30.26 -21.84
C GLN A 374 -18.69 -30.35 -20.33
N ILE A 375 -19.87 -30.78 -19.90
CA ILE A 375 -20.20 -31.15 -18.53
C ILE A 375 -20.39 -32.67 -18.48
N ASP A 376 -19.53 -33.32 -17.70
CA ASP A 376 -19.68 -34.73 -17.34
C ASP A 376 -20.61 -34.85 -16.11
N ALA A 377 -21.74 -35.49 -16.34
CA ALA A 377 -22.82 -35.74 -15.40
C ALA A 377 -23.17 -37.24 -15.32
N PHE A 378 -22.26 -38.15 -15.68
CA PHE A 378 -22.55 -39.59 -15.67
C PHE A 378 -22.89 -40.10 -14.26
N GLU A 379 -22.21 -39.57 -13.24
CA GLU A 379 -22.41 -39.93 -11.83
C GLU A 379 -23.60 -39.19 -11.18
N TRP A 380 -24.25 -38.26 -11.90
CA TRP A 380 -25.39 -37.53 -11.36
C TRP A 380 -26.63 -38.40 -11.32
N SER A 381 -27.43 -38.21 -10.27
CA SER A 381 -28.73 -38.87 -10.17
C SER A 381 -29.65 -38.42 -11.31
N LYS A 382 -30.56 -39.29 -11.73
CA LYS A 382 -31.59 -38.94 -12.72
C LYS A 382 -32.45 -37.81 -12.16
N GLY A 383 -32.68 -36.77 -12.95
CA GLY A 383 -33.41 -35.60 -12.48
C GLY A 383 -33.16 -34.34 -13.28
N MET A 384 -33.71 -33.24 -12.76
CA MET A 384 -33.52 -31.89 -13.27
C MET A 384 -32.43 -31.20 -12.47
N TYR A 385 -31.59 -30.45 -13.17
CA TYR A 385 -30.58 -29.55 -12.63
C TYR A 385 -30.72 -28.20 -13.30
N PHE A 386 -30.11 -27.15 -12.74
CA PHE A 386 -30.15 -25.81 -13.31
C PHE A 386 -28.73 -25.34 -13.61
N LEU A 387 -28.44 -25.09 -14.88
CA LEU A 387 -27.21 -24.45 -15.35
C LEU A 387 -27.41 -22.94 -15.37
N THR A 388 -26.62 -22.22 -14.59
CA THR A 388 -26.62 -20.76 -14.51
C THR A 388 -25.31 -20.23 -15.05
N VAL A 389 -25.35 -19.17 -15.87
CA VAL A 389 -24.17 -18.57 -16.50
C VAL A 389 -24.04 -17.10 -16.11
N PHE A 390 -22.80 -16.68 -15.84
CA PHE A 390 -22.39 -15.38 -15.33
C PHE A 390 -21.40 -14.71 -16.28
N ASP A 391 -21.53 -13.40 -16.41
CA ASP A 391 -20.63 -12.49 -17.12
C ASP A 391 -19.92 -11.56 -16.11
N ARG A 392 -18.65 -11.25 -16.37
CA ARG A 392 -17.83 -10.37 -15.54
C ARG A 392 -18.30 -8.92 -15.59
N GLU A 393 -18.88 -8.46 -16.69
CA GLU A 393 -19.31 -7.06 -16.86
C GLU A 393 -20.77 -6.81 -16.47
N GLU A 394 -21.66 -7.81 -16.58
CA GLU A 394 -23.12 -7.61 -16.38
C GLU A 394 -23.76 -8.57 -15.36
N GLY A 395 -23.02 -9.52 -14.78
CA GLY A 395 -23.53 -10.41 -13.72
C GLY A 395 -24.25 -11.67 -14.20
N LEU A 396 -25.33 -12.06 -13.51
CA LEU A 396 -26.16 -13.24 -13.83
C LEU A 396 -26.84 -13.04 -15.20
N ARG A 397 -26.46 -13.84 -16.21
CA ARG A 397 -26.96 -13.68 -17.58
C ARG A 397 -28.16 -14.57 -17.89
N THR A 398 -28.13 -15.84 -17.51
CA THR A 398 -29.20 -16.79 -17.86
C THR A 398 -29.15 -18.08 -17.04
N THR A 399 -30.29 -18.77 -16.93
CA THR A 399 -30.41 -20.10 -16.32
C THR A 399 -31.21 -21.02 -17.24
N LEU A 400 -30.71 -22.23 -17.49
CA LEU A 400 -31.40 -23.28 -18.25
C LEU A 400 -31.44 -24.62 -17.49
N PRO A 401 -32.54 -25.37 -17.58
CA PRO A 401 -32.62 -26.70 -16.99
C PRO A 401 -31.76 -27.71 -17.76
N LEU A 402 -31.00 -28.55 -17.06
CA LEU A 402 -30.35 -29.75 -17.58
C LEU A 402 -31.16 -30.98 -17.14
N ILE A 403 -31.58 -31.82 -18.08
CA ILE A 403 -32.36 -33.03 -17.80
C ILE A 403 -31.46 -34.26 -17.93
N LYS A 404 -31.12 -34.89 -16.79
CA LYS A 404 -30.35 -36.14 -16.72
C LYS A 404 -31.31 -37.34 -16.71
N ASN A 405 -31.24 -38.15 -17.77
CA ASN A 405 -32.01 -39.39 -17.95
C ASN A 405 -31.46 -40.59 -17.19
#